data_AF-A0A0F2PSA3-F1
#
_entry.id   AF-A0A0F2PSA3-F1
#
_cell.length_a   1.000
_cell.length_b   1.000
_cell.length_c   1.000
_cell.angle_alpha   90.00
_cell.angle_beta   90.00
_cell.angle_gamma   90.00
#
_symmetry.space_group_name_H-M   'P 1'
#
loop_
_entity.id
_entity.type
_entity.pdbx_description
1 polymer ?
#
loop_
_entity_poly.entity_id
_entity_poly.type
_entity_poly.pdbx_seq_one_letter_code
_entity_poly.pdbx_strand_id
1 'polypeptide(L)'
;MLTEMEKKIVRELQEGLSLERRPFLYIAERLGMTEGQLIDKIKEFMDRGVIRRFGATLRHQDIGFVANAMVVWKVGPGRAVEMGQRLADFPEVTHCYNRKSLPDWPYTIFTMVHGRTEEDCREIARRMSEATGAGDYQVIFSSRELKKNSMKYFV
;
A
#
# COMPACT_ATOMS: atom_id res chain seq x y z
N MET A 1 -16.29 1.63 -16.12
CA MET A 1 -15.07 1.44 -16.94
C MET A 1 -14.60 2.80 -17.42
N LEU A 2 -13.28 3.00 -17.56
CA LEU A 2 -12.71 4.25 -18.09
C LEU A 2 -12.71 4.21 -19.63
N THR A 3 -13.06 5.33 -20.25
CA THR A 3 -12.94 5.58 -21.69
C THR A 3 -11.47 5.66 -22.13
N GLU A 4 -11.21 5.55 -23.44
CA GLU A 4 -9.85 5.67 -23.97
C GLU A 4 -9.20 7.03 -23.69
N MET A 5 -9.98 8.11 -23.70
CA MET A 5 -9.48 9.43 -23.33
C MET A 5 -9.13 9.51 -21.84
N GLU A 6 -9.98 8.94 -20.98
CA GLU A 6 -9.70 8.88 -19.54
C GLU A 6 -8.44 8.05 -19.24
N LYS A 7 -8.21 6.94 -19.96
CA LYS A 7 -6.96 6.17 -19.85
C LYS A 7 -5.75 6.98 -20.27
N LYS A 8 -5.83 7.78 -21.34
CA LYS A 8 -4.76 8.70 -21.76
C LYS A 8 -4.45 9.75 -20.69
N ILE A 9 -5.49 10.33 -20.07
CA ILE A 9 -5.30 11.28 -18.94
C ILE A 9 -4.54 10.59 -17.80
N VAL A 10 -4.94 9.38 -17.40
CA VAL A 10 -4.23 8.64 -16.34
C VAL A 10 -2.77 8.36 -16.73
N ARG A 11 -2.49 8.04 -18.00
CA ARG A 11 -1.12 7.82 -18.49
C ARG A 11 -0.21 9.03 -18.32
N GLU A 12 -0.72 10.22 -18.59
CA GLU A 12 0.07 11.45 -18.44
C GLU A 12 0.26 11.80 -16.96
N LEU A 13 -0.79 11.65 -16.13
CA LEU A 13 -0.74 12.04 -14.72
C LEU A 13 0.08 11.08 -13.83
N GLN A 14 0.19 9.79 -14.18
CA GLN A 14 0.89 8.81 -13.36
C GLN A 14 2.41 9.00 -13.32
N GLU A 15 2.99 9.69 -14.31
CA GLU A 15 4.42 10.03 -14.33
C GLU A 15 4.74 11.20 -13.38
N GLY A 16 3.71 11.86 -12.83
CA GLY A 16 3.81 13.05 -12.00
C GLY A 16 3.73 14.34 -12.81
N LEU A 17 3.69 15.47 -12.10
CA LEU A 17 3.67 16.79 -12.72
C LEU A 17 5.11 17.31 -12.92
N SER A 18 5.37 17.92 -14.07
CA SER A 18 6.60 18.68 -14.29
C SER A 18 6.68 19.87 -13.34
N LEU A 19 7.90 20.24 -12.92
CA LEU A 19 8.14 21.41 -12.06
C LEU A 19 8.20 22.69 -12.89
N GLU A 20 7.10 23.02 -13.53
CA GLU A 20 6.94 24.20 -14.40
C GLU A 20 5.78 25.08 -13.93
N ARG A 21 5.64 26.28 -14.51
CA ARG A 21 4.62 27.25 -14.10
C ARG A 21 3.19 26.79 -14.40
N ARG A 22 2.98 26.02 -15.48
CA ARG A 22 1.65 25.55 -15.93
C ARG A 22 1.71 24.07 -16.35
N PRO A 23 1.93 23.14 -15.41
CA PRO A 23 2.12 21.72 -15.75
C PRO A 23 0.85 21.07 -16.33
N PHE A 24 -0.33 21.56 -15.95
CA PHE A 24 -1.60 21.07 -16.50
C PHE A 24 -1.80 21.47 -17.96
N LEU A 25 -1.41 22.69 -18.35
CA LEU A 25 -1.48 23.12 -19.74
C LEU A 25 -0.67 22.18 -20.65
N TYR A 26 0.58 21.88 -20.26
CA TYR A 26 1.45 20.99 -21.04
C TYR A 26 0.84 19.60 -21.26
N ILE A 27 0.23 19.04 -20.21
CA ILE A 27 -0.46 17.75 -20.30
C ILE A 27 -1.71 17.87 -21.20
N ALA A 28 -2.48 18.94 -21.05
CA ALA A 28 -3.71 19.16 -21.81
C ALA A 28 -3.43 19.28 -23.32
N GLU A 29 -2.38 20.01 -23.71
CA GLU A 29 -1.95 20.17 -25.10
C GLU A 29 -1.59 18.82 -25.75
N ARG A 30 -0.85 17.96 -25.02
CA ARG A 30 -0.50 16.60 -25.48
C ARG A 30 -1.73 15.71 -25.66
N LEU A 31 -2.79 15.97 -24.90
CA LEU A 31 -4.04 15.23 -24.94
C LEU A 31 -5.06 15.83 -25.92
N GLY A 32 -4.74 16.96 -26.58
CA GLY A 32 -5.64 17.66 -27.48
C GLY A 32 -6.85 18.28 -26.80
N MET A 33 -6.69 18.77 -25.56
CA MET A 33 -7.75 19.40 -24.76
C MET A 33 -7.28 20.72 -24.15
N THR A 34 -8.21 21.49 -23.59
CA THR A 34 -7.87 22.72 -22.85
C THR A 34 -7.41 22.40 -21.43
N GLU A 35 -6.62 23.28 -20.82
CA GLU A 35 -6.18 23.12 -19.43
C GLU A 35 -7.38 23.01 -18.47
N GLY A 36 -8.45 23.79 -18.70
CA GLY A 36 -9.67 23.72 -17.90
C GLY A 36 -10.35 22.35 -17.97
N GLN A 37 -10.48 21.77 -19.17
CA GLN A 37 -11.04 20.43 -19.35
C GLN A 37 -10.24 19.35 -18.59
N LEU A 38 -8.90 19.45 -18.62
CA LEU A 38 -8.05 18.53 -17.88
C LEU A 38 -8.26 18.68 -16.37
N ILE A 39 -8.25 19.91 -15.86
CA ILE A 39 -8.43 20.20 -14.42
C ILE A 39 -9.81 19.68 -13.95
N ASP A 40 -10.86 19.92 -14.73
CA ASP A 40 -12.21 19.45 -14.40
C ASP A 40 -12.28 17.92 -14.41
N LYS A 41 -11.59 17.26 -15.35
CA LYS A 41 -11.48 15.79 -15.34
C LYS A 41 -10.69 15.25 -14.16
N ILE A 42 -9.63 15.92 -13.73
CA ILE A 42 -8.88 15.53 -12.53
C ILE A 42 -9.76 15.63 -11.28
N LYS A 43 -10.53 16.71 -11.14
CA LYS A 43 -11.51 16.87 -10.04
C LYS A 43 -12.55 15.75 -10.07
N GLU A 44 -13.14 15.49 -11.23
CA GLU A 44 -14.10 14.40 -11.40
C GLU A 44 -13.50 13.03 -11.03
N PHE A 45 -12.24 12.77 -11.39
CA PHE A 45 -11.54 11.54 -11.00
C PHE A 45 -11.31 11.43 -9.49
N MET A 46 -11.04 12.54 -8.81
CA MET A 46 -10.96 12.56 -7.35
C MET A 46 -12.32 12.28 -6.73
N ASP A 47 -13.38 12.92 -7.21
CA ASP A 47 -14.75 12.74 -6.70
C ASP A 47 -15.26 11.31 -6.90
N ARG A 48 -14.92 10.68 -8.03
CA ARG A 48 -15.27 9.28 -8.34
C ARG A 48 -14.36 8.26 -7.65
N GLY A 49 -13.32 8.69 -6.94
CA GLY A 49 -12.32 7.81 -6.33
C GLY A 49 -11.40 7.08 -7.32
N VAL A 50 -11.37 7.51 -8.60
CA VAL A 50 -10.41 7.03 -9.59
C VAL A 50 -9.00 7.49 -9.23
N ILE A 51 -8.86 8.75 -8.81
CA ILE A 51 -7.64 9.27 -8.18
C ILE A 51 -7.89 9.33 -6.67
N ARG A 52 -7.25 8.43 -5.91
CA ARG A 52 -7.37 8.41 -4.44
C ARG A 52 -6.73 9.62 -3.76
N ARG A 53 -5.63 10.12 -4.32
CA ARG A 53 -4.87 11.26 -3.79
C ARG A 53 -4.13 11.96 -4.92
N PHE A 54 -4.25 13.28 -4.97
CA PHE A 54 -3.46 14.12 -5.87
C PHE A 54 -2.51 14.98 -5.02
N GLY A 55 -1.22 14.65 -4.99
CA GLY A 55 -0.25 15.37 -4.16
C GLY A 55 1.12 14.70 -4.09
N ALA A 56 1.98 15.24 -3.23
CA ALA A 56 3.34 14.75 -3.05
C ALA A 56 3.39 13.40 -2.29
N THR A 57 4.39 12.58 -2.61
CA THR A 57 4.69 11.35 -1.89
C THR A 57 6.14 11.40 -1.39
N LEU A 58 6.32 11.24 -0.08
CA LEU A 58 7.64 11.22 0.57
C LEU A 58 8.14 9.79 0.72
N ARG A 59 9.47 9.59 0.63
CA ARG A 59 10.11 8.30 0.91
C ARG A 59 10.33 8.15 2.42
N HIS A 60 9.76 7.10 3.01
CA HIS A 60 9.75 6.87 4.46
C HIS A 60 11.02 6.16 4.99
N GLN A 61 11.92 5.71 4.12
CA GLN A 61 13.18 5.09 4.56
C GLN A 61 14.11 6.11 5.24
N ASP A 62 13.93 7.39 4.91
CA ASP A 62 14.75 8.50 5.43
C ASP A 62 14.38 8.90 6.88
N ILE A 63 13.39 8.24 7.51
CA ILE A 63 12.88 8.57 8.86
C ILE A 63 13.14 7.48 9.93
N GLY A 64 14.05 6.53 9.71
CA GLY A 64 14.66 5.73 10.79
C GLY A 64 14.01 4.38 11.14
N PHE A 65 13.02 3.90 10.38
CA PHE A 65 12.48 2.54 10.51
C PHE A 65 13.25 1.57 9.60
N VAL A 66 14.28 0.93 10.15
CA VAL A 66 15.21 0.09 9.38
C VAL A 66 14.74 -1.36 9.29
N ALA A 67 14.08 -1.88 10.34
CA ALA A 67 13.59 -3.25 10.37
C ALA A 67 12.12 -3.32 9.94
N ASN A 68 11.84 -4.13 8.91
CA ASN A 68 10.52 -4.39 8.38
C ASN A 68 10.26 -5.89 8.40
N ALA A 69 9.24 -6.32 9.13
CA ALA A 69 8.88 -7.71 9.26
C ALA A 69 7.45 -7.97 8.78
N MET A 70 7.28 -9.01 7.99
CA MET A 70 5.97 -9.60 7.74
C MET A 70 5.75 -10.71 8.75
N VAL A 71 4.78 -10.56 9.63
CA VAL A 71 4.36 -11.63 10.54
C VAL A 71 3.15 -12.31 9.93
N VAL A 72 3.25 -13.63 9.77
CA VAL A 72 2.17 -14.46 9.22
C VAL A 72 1.59 -15.31 10.32
N TRP A 73 0.26 -15.33 10.44
CA TRP A 73 -0.47 -15.94 11.54
C TRP A 73 -1.39 -17.04 11.02
N LYS A 74 -1.28 -18.22 11.63
CA LYS A 74 -2.19 -19.32 11.38
C LYS A 74 -3.38 -19.17 12.31
N VAL A 75 -4.53 -18.92 11.71
CA VAL A 75 -5.77 -18.68 12.43
C VAL A 75 -6.76 -19.78 12.08
N GLY A 76 -7.51 -20.25 13.08
CA GLY A 76 -8.52 -21.28 12.89
C GLY A 76 -9.63 -20.85 11.91
N PRO A 77 -10.34 -21.81 11.29
CA PRO A 77 -11.46 -21.52 10.39
C PRO A 77 -12.48 -20.58 11.03
N GLY A 78 -12.97 -19.59 10.27
CA GLY A 78 -13.97 -18.63 10.73
C GLY A 78 -13.44 -17.52 11.66
N ARG A 79 -12.20 -17.59 12.15
CA ARG A 79 -11.63 -16.59 13.08
C ARG A 79 -10.79 -15.50 12.41
N ALA A 80 -10.60 -15.55 11.10
CA ALA A 80 -9.73 -14.65 10.36
C ALA A 80 -10.11 -13.16 10.54
N VAL A 81 -11.40 -12.82 10.52
CA VAL A 81 -11.86 -11.42 10.68
C VAL A 81 -11.61 -10.93 12.10
N GLU A 82 -12.03 -11.69 13.11
CA GLU A 82 -11.82 -11.39 14.54
C GLU A 82 -10.32 -11.20 14.85
N MET A 83 -9.46 -12.13 14.40
CA MET A 83 -8.01 -12.03 14.61
C MET A 83 -7.38 -10.90 13.81
N GLY A 84 -7.80 -10.71 12.56
CA GLY A 84 -7.32 -9.62 11.74
C GLY A 84 -7.56 -8.25 12.39
N GLN A 85 -8.74 -8.04 12.99
CA GLN A 85 -9.07 -6.81 13.73
C GLN A 85 -8.17 -6.64 14.97
N ARG A 86 -8.14 -7.64 15.85
CA ARG A 86 -7.32 -7.58 17.07
C ARG A 86 -5.84 -7.35 16.80
N LEU A 87 -5.31 -7.95 15.73
CA LEU A 87 -3.92 -7.77 15.30
C LEU A 87 -3.70 -6.40 14.65
N ALA A 88 -4.68 -5.87 13.91
CA ALA A 88 -4.60 -4.54 13.29
C ALA A 88 -4.68 -3.38 14.29
N ASP A 89 -5.27 -3.60 15.46
CA ASP A 89 -5.39 -2.60 16.53
C ASP A 89 -4.04 -2.27 17.21
N PHE A 90 -2.98 -3.03 16.91
CA PHE A 90 -1.64 -2.74 17.42
C PHE A 90 -1.02 -1.55 16.68
N PRO A 91 -0.50 -0.53 17.40
CA PRO A 91 0.03 0.67 16.77
C PRO A 91 1.27 0.42 15.89
N GLU A 92 1.97 -0.70 16.09
CA GLU A 92 3.13 -1.10 15.29
C GLU A 92 2.75 -1.75 13.95
N VAL A 93 1.47 -2.09 13.76
CA VAL A 93 0.95 -2.72 12.54
C VAL A 93 0.44 -1.66 11.57
N THR A 94 1.05 -1.57 10.39
CA THR A 94 0.62 -0.61 9.35
C THR A 94 -0.36 -1.21 8.36
N HIS A 95 -0.27 -2.52 8.14
CA HIS A 95 -1.13 -3.25 7.21
C HIS A 95 -1.47 -4.61 7.80
N CYS A 96 -2.73 -5.00 7.68
CA CYS A 96 -3.23 -6.31 8.06
C CYS A 96 -4.07 -6.87 6.91
N TYR A 97 -3.69 -8.03 6.39
CA TYR A 97 -4.36 -8.68 5.27
C TYR A 97 -4.86 -10.06 5.65
N ASN A 98 -6.06 -10.40 5.18
CA ASN A 98 -6.57 -11.77 5.17
C ASN A 98 -6.40 -12.39 3.78
N ARG A 99 -5.77 -13.54 3.70
CA ARG A 99 -5.51 -14.31 2.48
C ARG A 99 -5.96 -15.75 2.67
N LYS A 100 -6.27 -16.43 1.56
CA LYS A 100 -6.55 -17.87 1.58
C LYS A 100 -5.27 -18.63 1.95
N SER A 101 -5.41 -19.63 2.82
CA SER A 101 -4.34 -20.59 3.09
C SER A 101 -4.19 -21.60 1.96
N LEU A 102 -2.98 -22.14 1.80
CA LEU A 102 -2.65 -23.26 0.91
C LEU A 102 -2.19 -24.47 1.76
N PRO A 103 -2.20 -25.71 1.21
CA PRO A 103 -1.78 -26.90 1.97
C PRO A 103 -0.37 -26.81 2.58
N ASP A 104 0.56 -26.19 1.85
CA ASP A 104 1.95 -25.94 2.24
C ASP A 104 2.15 -24.57 2.92
N TRP A 105 1.11 -23.72 2.93
CA TRP A 105 1.14 -22.40 3.54
C TRP A 105 -0.13 -22.13 4.36
N PRO A 106 -0.19 -22.61 5.62
CA PRO A 106 -1.41 -22.57 6.44
C PRO A 106 -1.71 -21.19 7.06
N TYR A 107 -0.97 -20.14 6.70
CA TYR A 107 -1.15 -18.79 7.25
C TYR A 107 -2.22 -18.01 6.49
N THR A 108 -3.13 -17.37 7.22
CA THR A 108 -4.25 -16.61 6.64
C THR A 108 -4.17 -15.11 6.93
N ILE A 109 -3.63 -14.72 8.09
CA ILE A 109 -3.46 -13.31 8.44
C ILE A 109 -2.00 -12.88 8.29
N PHE A 110 -1.79 -11.70 7.72
CA PHE A 110 -0.47 -11.14 7.40
C PHE A 110 -0.42 -9.73 7.97
N THR A 111 0.48 -9.47 8.91
CA THR A 111 0.68 -8.14 9.49
C THR A 111 2.06 -7.59 9.13
N MET A 112 2.10 -6.36 8.63
CA MET A 112 3.36 -5.64 8.44
C MET A 112 3.71 -4.87 9.71
N VAL A 113 4.82 -5.24 10.32
CA VAL A 113 5.34 -4.66 11.56
C VAL A 113 6.63 -3.90 11.27
N HIS A 114 6.77 -2.72 11.88
CA HIS A 114 7.97 -1.88 11.78
C HIS A 114 8.64 -1.74 13.15
N GLY A 115 9.96 -1.93 13.18
CA GLY A 115 10.79 -1.77 14.37
C GLY A 115 12.10 -1.06 14.06
N ARG A 116 12.90 -0.77 15.09
CA ARG A 116 14.25 -0.22 14.88
C ARG A 116 15.25 -1.34 14.62
N THR A 117 15.04 -2.50 15.24
CA THR A 117 15.85 -3.72 15.09
C THR A 117 14.98 -4.94 14.75
N GLU A 118 15.60 -6.03 14.29
CA GLU A 118 14.87 -7.31 14.13
C GLU A 118 14.33 -7.83 15.46
N GLU A 119 15.05 -7.62 16.56
CA GLU A 119 14.64 -8.04 17.89
C GLU A 119 13.37 -7.31 18.33
N ASP A 120 13.27 -6.00 18.05
CA ASP A 120 12.04 -5.24 18.31
C ASP A 120 10.84 -5.85 17.57
N CYS A 121 11.02 -6.24 16.30
CA CYS A 121 9.95 -6.88 15.53
C CYS A 121 9.55 -8.25 16.10
N ARG A 122 10.53 -9.04 16.57
CA ARG A 122 10.25 -10.33 17.23
C ARG A 122 9.48 -10.14 18.53
N GLU A 123 9.87 -9.15 19.32
CA GLU A 123 9.20 -8.81 20.57
C GLU A 123 7.77 -8.29 20.34
N ILE A 124 7.57 -7.44 19.33
CA ILE A 124 6.24 -7.00 18.91
C ILE A 124 5.38 -8.21 18.52
N ALA A 125 5.90 -9.12 17.70
CA ALA A 125 5.18 -10.33 17.29
C ALA A 125 4.85 -11.22 18.50
N ARG A 126 5.77 -11.39 19.45
CA ARG A 126 5.53 -12.14 20.69
C ARG A 126 4.39 -11.53 21.51
N ARG A 127 4.42 -10.21 21.74
CA ARG A 127 3.36 -9.50 22.48
C ARG A 127 2.01 -9.59 21.79
N MET A 128 1.98 -9.47 20.46
CA MET A 128 0.77 -9.66 19.65
C MET A 128 0.23 -11.09 19.79
N SER A 129 1.11 -12.11 19.73
CA SER A 129 0.74 -13.51 19.94
C SER A 129 0.10 -13.74 21.31
N GLU A 130 0.74 -13.23 22.37
CA GLU A 130 0.27 -13.38 23.75
C GLU A 130 -1.08 -12.72 23.98
N ALA A 131 -1.25 -11.49 23.49
CA ALA A 131 -2.49 -10.75 23.68
C ALA A 131 -3.67 -11.31 22.86
N THR A 132 -3.40 -11.93 21.71
CA THR A 132 -4.43 -12.47 20.81
C THR A 132 -4.71 -13.96 21.01
N GLY A 133 -3.75 -14.70 21.56
CA GLY A 133 -3.76 -16.16 21.64
C GLY A 133 -3.37 -16.85 20.33
N ALA A 134 -2.86 -16.10 19.34
CA ALA A 134 -2.41 -16.64 18.07
C ALA A 134 -0.99 -17.22 18.20
N GLY A 135 -0.89 -18.46 18.70
CA GLY A 135 0.39 -19.12 19.02
C GLY A 135 1.20 -19.64 17.83
N ASP A 136 0.60 -19.87 16.66
CA ASP A 136 1.31 -20.35 15.46
C ASP A 136 1.50 -19.19 14.47
N TYR A 137 2.71 -18.64 14.46
CA TYR A 137 3.10 -17.54 13.59
C TYR A 137 4.56 -17.66 13.15
N GLN A 138 4.91 -16.98 12.07
CA GLN A 138 6.31 -16.81 11.64
C GLN A 138 6.62 -15.35 11.39
N VAL A 139 7.85 -14.93 11.71
CA VAL A 139 8.37 -13.59 11.45
C VAL A 139 9.32 -13.67 10.25
N ILE A 140 8.95 -13.01 9.16
CA ILE A 140 9.68 -13.02 7.90
C ILE A 140 10.30 -11.65 7.68
N PHE A 141 11.63 -11.58 7.74
CA PHE A 141 12.38 -10.34 7.54
C PHE A 141 12.73 -10.13 6.07
N SER A 142 12.67 -8.86 5.64
CA SER A 142 13.17 -8.47 4.33
C SER A 142 14.70 -8.43 4.36
N SER A 143 15.37 -9.42 3.76
CA SER A 143 16.84 -9.47 3.70
C SER A 143 17.41 -8.70 2.51
N ARG A 144 16.70 -8.68 1.37
CA ARG A 144 17.08 -7.98 0.14
C ARG A 144 15.83 -7.50 -0.60
N GLU A 145 15.90 -6.30 -1.16
CA GLU A 145 14.86 -5.75 -2.03
C GLU A 145 15.22 -6.04 -3.49
N LEU A 146 14.51 -6.99 -4.12
CA LEU A 146 14.78 -7.36 -5.52
C LEU A 146 14.14 -6.39 -6.53
N LYS A 147 13.01 -5.77 -6.17
CA LYS A 147 12.27 -4.82 -7.00
C LYS A 147 11.34 -3.96 -6.17
N LYS A 148 11.35 -2.64 -6.39
CA LYS A 148 10.42 -1.67 -5.78
C LYS A 148 10.10 -0.55 -6.75
N ASN A 149 9.02 -0.74 -7.49
CA ASN A 149 8.52 0.24 -8.45
C ASN A 149 7.02 0.49 -8.20
N SER A 150 6.56 1.69 -8.51
CA SER A 150 5.13 2.00 -8.57
C SER A 150 4.45 1.23 -9.71
N MET A 151 3.19 0.85 -9.51
CA MET A 151 2.36 0.31 -10.59
C MET A 151 2.18 1.37 -11.68
N LYS A 152 2.39 1.00 -12.94
CA LYS A 152 1.99 1.81 -14.10
C LYS A 152 0.67 1.28 -14.64
N TYR A 153 -0.34 2.13 -14.63
CA TYR A 153 -1.67 1.85 -15.15
C TYR A 153 -1.73 2.26 -16.62
N PHE A 154 -2.45 1.47 -17.43
CA PHE A 154 -2.66 1.71 -18.87
C PHE A 154 -1.35 1.94 -19.61
N VAL A 155 -0.66 0.88 -20.03
CA VAL A 155 0.59 1.01 -20.81
C VAL A 155 0.23 1.30 -22.27
#